data_AF-G6YA09-F1
#
_entry.id   AF-G6YA09-F1
#
_cell.length_a   1.000
_cell.length_b   1.000
_cell.length_c   1.000
_cell.angle_alpha   90.00
_cell.angle_beta   90.00
_cell.angle_gamma   90.00
#
_symmetry.space_group_name_H-M   'P 1'
#
loop_
_entity.id
_entity.type
_entity.pdbx_description
1 polymer ?
#
loop_
_entity_poly.entity_id
_entity_poly.type
_entity_poly.pdbx_seq_one_letter_code
_entity_poly.pdbx_strand_id
1 'polypeptide(L)'
;MALVQNWIWVSNWNPLIDEISHMAGEDLDVGLRRILEDDLKESDTDASPPRWASCLFDGSHPIAAWFGIDQGTDILHVRIEVPDNLSVRVQTMLDLMRSYKLVASVSSCAGFEPGH
;
A
#
# COMPACT_ATOMS: atom_id res chain seq x y z
N MET A 1 16.02 -9.32 6.34
CA MET A 1 14.77 -9.10 5.60
C MET A 1 13.65 -9.65 6.45
N ALA A 2 12.63 -8.83 6.68
CA ALA A 2 11.49 -9.16 7.51
C ALA A 2 10.23 -9.24 6.65
N LEU A 3 9.45 -10.29 6.85
CA LEU A 3 8.14 -10.45 6.23
C LEU A 3 7.07 -9.98 7.21
N VAL A 4 6.37 -8.91 6.84
CA VAL A 4 5.25 -8.35 7.60
C VAL A 4 3.95 -8.71 6.89
N GLN A 5 2.96 -9.18 7.64
CA GLN A 5 1.68 -9.61 7.08
C GLN A 5 0.53 -9.09 7.93
N ASN A 6 -0.50 -8.54 7.29
CA ASN A 6 -1.70 -8.07 7.96
C ASN A 6 -2.87 -7.96 6.98
N TRP A 7 -4.02 -7.53 7.46
CA TRP A 7 -5.15 -7.13 6.62
C TRP A 7 -5.53 -5.68 6.90
N ILE A 8 -6.02 -5.00 5.87
CA ILE A 8 -6.57 -3.65 5.96
C ILE A 8 -7.90 -3.57 5.21
N TRP A 9 -8.63 -2.47 5.37
CA TRP A 9 -9.80 -2.20 4.53
C TRP A 9 -9.35 -1.86 3.11
N VAL A 10 -10.03 -2.39 2.08
CA VAL A 10 -9.75 -2.10 0.66
C VAL A 10 -9.75 -0.59 0.39
N SER A 11 -10.56 0.19 1.11
CA SER A 11 -10.59 1.65 1.01
C SER A 11 -9.27 2.36 1.38
N ASN A 12 -8.33 1.67 2.05
CA ASN A 12 -6.99 2.14 2.37
C ASN A 12 -5.94 1.78 1.32
N TRP A 13 -6.32 1.16 0.19
CA TRP A 13 -5.41 0.82 -0.91
C TRP A 13 -4.51 1.99 -1.34
N ASN A 14 -5.12 3.14 -1.61
CA ASN A 14 -4.37 4.29 -2.11
C ASN A 14 -3.35 4.82 -1.09
N PRO A 15 -3.74 5.13 0.16
CA PRO A 15 -2.79 5.49 1.21
C PRO A 15 -1.70 4.44 1.45
N LEU A 16 -2.02 3.15 1.33
CA LEU A 16 -1.05 2.07 1.49
C LEU A 16 0.05 2.14 0.44
N ILE A 17 -0.34 2.22 -0.84
CA ILE A 17 0.62 2.26 -1.95
C ILE A 17 1.47 3.52 -1.90
N ASP A 18 0.89 4.67 -1.56
CA ASP A 18 1.63 5.92 -1.43
C ASP A 18 2.71 5.81 -0.33
N GLU A 19 2.38 5.23 0.84
CA GLU A 19 3.36 5.06 1.91
C GLU A 19 4.42 4.00 1.61
N ILE A 20 4.08 2.89 0.93
CA ILE A 20 5.08 1.91 0.51
C ILE A 20 6.09 2.54 -0.45
N SER A 21 5.60 3.31 -1.43
CA SER A 21 6.43 4.04 -2.39
C SER A 21 7.38 5.01 -1.67
N HIS A 22 6.82 5.81 -0.76
CA HIS A 22 7.59 6.75 0.04
C HIS A 22 8.65 6.06 0.91
N MET A 23 8.32 4.91 1.52
CA MET A 23 9.27 4.12 2.31
C MET A 23 10.37 3.48 1.45
N ALA A 24 10.03 3.01 0.26
CA ALA A 24 11.00 2.50 -0.71
C ALA A 24 11.91 3.62 -1.25
N GLY A 25 11.45 4.87 -1.19
CA GLY A 25 12.16 6.03 -1.70
C GLY A 25 11.99 6.18 -3.22
N GLU A 26 10.83 5.79 -3.74
CA GLU A 26 10.45 5.96 -5.14
C GLU A 26 9.05 6.58 -5.25
N ASP A 27 8.80 7.25 -6.37
CA ASP A 27 7.47 7.75 -6.72
C ASP A 27 6.79 6.73 -7.62
N LEU A 28 5.60 6.27 -7.23
CA LEU A 28 4.83 5.37 -8.08
C LEU A 28 4.22 6.13 -9.25
N ASP A 29 4.60 5.77 -10.48
CA ASP A 29 3.96 6.32 -11.67
C ASP A 29 2.48 5.90 -11.76
N VAL A 30 1.66 6.76 -12.35
CA VAL A 30 0.22 6.55 -12.57
C VAL A 30 -0.02 5.27 -13.38
N GLY A 31 0.87 4.93 -14.32
CA GLY A 31 0.79 3.70 -15.10
C GLY A 31 0.93 2.44 -14.24
N LEU A 32 1.94 2.42 -13.35
CA LEU A 32 2.19 1.29 -12.45
C LEU A 32 1.05 1.13 -11.44
N ARG A 33 0.51 2.25 -10.94
CA ARG A 33 -0.65 2.25 -10.03
C ARG A 33 -1.86 1.57 -10.67
N ARG A 34 -2.13 1.90 -11.92
CA ARG A 34 -3.26 1.35 -12.66
C ARG A 34 -3.11 -0.15 -12.94
N ILE A 35 -1.89 -0.58 -13.29
CA ILE A 35 -1.60 -2.02 -13.47
C ILE A 35 -1.87 -2.77 -12.18
N LEU A 36 -1.39 -2.26 -11.04
CA LEU A 36 -1.63 -2.89 -9.74
C LEU A 36 -3.10 -2.90 -9.34
N GLU A 37 -3.85 -1.84 -9.64
CA GLU A 37 -5.29 -1.81 -9.41
C GLU A 37 -6.05 -2.83 -10.27
N ASP A 38 -5.63 -3.05 -11.51
CA ASP A 38 -6.24 -4.03 -12.39
C ASP A 38 -5.86 -5.46 -11.95
N ASP A 39 -4.59 -5.72 -11.62
CA ASP A 39 -4.13 -6.99 -11.05
C ASP A 39 -4.85 -7.31 -9.72
N LEU A 40 -5.11 -6.28 -8.89
CA LEU A 40 -5.80 -6.45 -7.63
C LEU A 40 -7.27 -6.88 -7.83
N LYS A 41 -7.95 -6.36 -8.86
CA LYS A 41 -9.32 -6.81 -9.20
C LYS A 41 -9.36 -8.26 -9.68
N GLU A 42 -8.26 -8.74 -10.25
CA GLU A 42 -8.11 -10.13 -10.69
C GLU A 42 -7.60 -11.06 -9.57
N SER A 43 -7.14 -10.49 -8.44
CA SER A 43 -6.69 -11.22 -7.26
C SER A 43 -7.86 -11.94 -6.57
N ASP A 44 -7.56 -13.12 -6.03
CA ASP A 44 -8.53 -13.99 -5.39
C ASP A 44 -7.78 -14.90 -4.42
N THR A 45 -7.81 -14.54 -3.14
CA THR A 45 -7.13 -15.27 -2.06
C THR A 45 -7.84 -16.57 -1.68
N ASP A 46 -9.10 -16.74 -2.09
CA ASP A 46 -9.89 -17.95 -1.88
C ASP A 46 -9.72 -18.98 -3.02
N ALA A 47 -9.12 -18.57 -4.16
CA ALA A 47 -8.76 -19.48 -5.25
C ALA A 47 -7.74 -20.54 -4.81
N SER A 48 -7.71 -21.66 -5.54
CA SER A 48 -6.70 -22.71 -5.34
C SER A 48 -5.91 -22.94 -6.64
N PRO A 49 -4.66 -22.43 -6.76
CA PRO A 49 -3.91 -21.69 -5.75
C PRO A 49 -4.37 -20.22 -5.57
N PRO A 50 -4.11 -19.59 -4.40
CA PRO A 50 -4.44 -18.18 -4.17
C PRO A 50 -3.73 -17.27 -5.16
N ARG A 51 -4.46 -16.31 -5.73
CA ARG A 51 -3.94 -15.33 -6.67
C ARG A 51 -3.68 -14.01 -5.95
N TRP A 52 -2.44 -13.56 -6.00
CA TRP A 52 -1.98 -12.32 -5.40
C TRP A 52 -1.50 -11.37 -6.49
N ALA A 53 -1.88 -10.11 -6.40
CA ALA A 53 -1.19 -9.04 -7.11
C ALA A 53 0.15 -8.80 -6.42
N SER A 54 1.24 -8.64 -7.17
CA SER A 54 2.57 -8.44 -6.59
C SER A 54 3.28 -7.26 -7.24
N CYS A 55 3.98 -6.49 -6.43
CA CYS A 55 4.82 -5.38 -6.88
C CYS A 55 6.18 -5.44 -6.20
N LEU A 56 7.22 -5.10 -6.96
CA LEU A 56 8.54 -4.83 -6.43
C LEU A 56 8.82 -3.34 -6.56
N PHE A 57 9.16 -2.71 -5.45
CA PHE A 57 9.58 -1.33 -5.35
C PHE A 57 11.10 -1.33 -5.28
N ASP A 58 11.77 -0.81 -6.30
CA ASP A 58 13.23 -0.92 -6.51
C ASP A 58 14.00 0.33 -6.03
N GLY A 59 13.34 1.20 -5.26
CA GLY A 59 13.93 2.39 -4.67
C GLY A 59 15.13 2.11 -3.74
N SER A 60 15.54 3.16 -3.02
CA SER A 60 16.68 3.11 -2.08
C SER A 60 16.56 2.01 -1.02
N HIS A 61 15.33 1.61 -0.70
CA HIS A 61 15.02 0.48 0.16
C HIS A 61 14.11 -0.48 -0.60
N PRO A 62 14.62 -1.59 -1.15
CA PRO A 62 13.80 -2.51 -1.91
C PRO A 62 12.67 -3.09 -1.06
N ILE A 63 11.45 -3.02 -1.55
CA ILE A 63 10.25 -3.55 -0.88
C ILE A 63 9.50 -4.43 -1.87
N ALA A 64 9.26 -5.69 -1.50
CA ALA A 64 8.36 -6.56 -2.26
C ALA A 64 7.01 -6.63 -1.54
N ALA A 65 5.93 -6.35 -2.25
CA ALA A 65 4.59 -6.35 -1.71
C ALA A 65 3.66 -7.29 -2.49
N TRP A 66 2.80 -7.99 -1.77
CA TRP A 66 1.75 -8.85 -2.30
C TRP A 66 0.41 -8.46 -1.69
N PHE A 67 -0.60 -8.39 -2.54
CA PHE A 67 -1.94 -7.92 -2.23
C PHE A 67 -2.97 -8.93 -2.71
N GLY A 68 -4.00 -9.16 -1.91
CA GLY A 68 -5.07 -10.09 -2.26
C GLY A 68 -6.39 -9.73 -1.59
N ILE A 69 -7.50 -9.91 -2.31
CA ILE A 69 -8.85 -9.61 -1.83
C ILE A 69 -9.61 -10.93 -1.65
N ASP A 70 -10.23 -11.10 -0.48
CA ASP A 70 -11.21 -12.18 -0.26
C ASP A 70 -12.52 -11.79 -0.95
N GLN A 71 -12.99 -12.62 -1.88
CA GLN A 71 -14.17 -12.28 -2.69
C GLN A 71 -15.42 -12.10 -1.82
N GLY A 72 -16.15 -11.01 -2.08
CA GLY A 72 -17.35 -10.67 -1.30
C GLY A 72 -17.06 -9.99 0.04
N THR A 73 -15.81 -9.59 0.29
CA THR A 73 -15.41 -8.80 1.45
C THR A 73 -14.75 -7.48 1.03
N ASP A 74 -14.69 -6.52 1.97
CA ASP A 74 -13.91 -5.29 1.82
C ASP A 74 -12.51 -5.42 2.48
N ILE A 75 -12.00 -6.65 2.59
CA ILE A 75 -10.73 -6.96 3.25
C ILE A 75 -9.64 -7.12 2.18
N LEU A 76 -8.57 -6.35 2.36
CA LEU A 76 -7.33 -6.45 1.60
C LEU A 76 -6.27 -7.12 2.47
N HIS A 77 -5.85 -8.33 2.10
CA HIS A 77 -4.68 -8.98 2.67
C HIS A 77 -3.41 -8.39 2.07
N VAL A 78 -2.45 -8.10 2.93
CA VAL A 78 -1.20 -7.46 2.58
C VAL A 78 -0.05 -8.27 3.14
N ARG A 79 0.93 -8.59 2.30
CA ARG A 79 2.23 -9.14 2.69
C ARG A 79 3.31 -8.23 2.14
N ILE A 80 4.26 -7.84 2.99
CA ILE A 80 5.35 -6.94 2.59
C ILE A 80 6.66 -7.49 3.12
N GLU A 81 7.60 -7.75 2.23
CA GLU A 81 8.98 -8.06 2.55
C GLU A 81 9.81 -6.77 2.51
N VAL A 82 10.41 -6.41 3.65
CA VAL A 82 11.15 -5.17 3.83
C VAL A 82 12.48 -5.39 4.56
N PRO A 83 13.43 -4.46 4.46
CA PRO A 83 14.58 -4.39 5.34
C PRO A 83 14.19 -4.41 6.82
N ASP A 84 14.99 -5.07 7.66
CA ASP A 84 14.65 -5.29 9.08
C ASP A 84 14.46 -3.97 9.85
N ASN A 85 15.18 -2.92 9.47
CA ASN A 85 15.06 -1.58 10.04
C ASN A 85 13.73 -0.86 9.72
N LEU A 86 12.99 -1.33 8.71
CA LEU A 86 11.67 -0.78 8.33
C LEU A 86 10.51 -1.63 8.87
N SER A 87 10.76 -2.86 9.31
CA SER A 87 9.75 -3.83 9.75
C SER A 87 8.74 -3.27 10.77
N VAL A 88 9.23 -2.62 11.82
CA VAL A 88 8.38 -2.03 12.88
C VAL A 88 7.52 -0.90 12.34
N ARG A 89 8.05 -0.06 11.44
CA ARG A 89 7.31 1.03 10.80
C ARG A 89 6.18 0.48 9.92
N VAL A 90 6.48 -0.53 9.11
CA VAL A 90 5.49 -1.19 8.24
C VAL A 90 4.41 -1.87 9.05
N GLN A 91 4.78 -2.61 10.10
CA GLN A 91 3.82 -3.24 11.01
C GLN A 91 2.87 -2.21 11.62
N THR A 92 3.42 -1.11 12.16
CA THR A 92 2.64 -0.04 12.78
C THR A 92 1.68 0.61 11.77
N MET A 93 2.15 0.87 10.55
CA MET A 93 1.33 1.44 9.47
C MET A 93 0.14 0.53 9.14
N LEU A 94 0.38 -0.78 8.97
CA LEU A 94 -0.70 -1.74 8.68
C LEU A 94 -1.69 -1.84 9.85
N ASP A 95 -1.22 -1.85 11.09
CA ASP A 95 -2.08 -1.88 12.28
C ASP A 95 -2.97 -0.62 12.39
N LEU A 96 -2.45 0.55 12.00
CA LEU A 96 -3.23 1.79 11.91
C LEU A 96 -4.29 1.71 10.80
N MET A 97 -3.92 1.26 9.60
CA MET A 97 -4.84 1.12 8.45
C MET A 97 -5.90 0.02 8.64
N ARG A 98 -5.66 -0.94 9.54
CA ARG A 98 -6.67 -1.91 9.96
C ARG A 98 -7.78 -1.25 10.79
N SER A 99 -7.42 -0.27 11.62
CA SER A 99 -8.31 0.35 12.60
C SER A 99 -8.94 1.65 12.10
N TYR A 100 -8.28 2.34 11.17
CA TYR A 100 -8.68 3.66 10.69
C TYR A 100 -8.57 3.75 9.16
N LYS A 101 -9.46 4.54 8.56
CA LYS A 101 -9.30 4.97 7.17
C LYS A 101 -8.32 6.14 7.15
N LEU A 102 -7.17 5.96 6.51
CA LEU A 102 -6.23 7.05 6.29
C LEU A 102 -6.73 7.89 5.11
N VAL A 103 -6.74 9.21 5.29
CA VAL A 103 -7.08 10.16 4.24
C VAL A 103 -5.77 10.82 3.83
N ALA A 104 -5.44 10.75 2.54
CA ALA A 104 -4.27 11.45 2.01
C ALA A 104 -4.39 12.95 2.36
N SER A 105 -3.37 13.49 3.03
CA SER A 105 -3.34 14.91 3.34
C SER A 105 -3.10 15.66 2.03
N VAL A 106 -4.10 16.41 1.57
CA VAL A 106 -3.91 17.35 0.46
C VAL A 106 -3.04 18.48 1.02
N SER A 107 -1.74 18.47 0.72
CA SER A 107 -0.87 19.63 0.95
C SER A 107 -1.28 20.74 0.00
N SER A 108 -2.37 21.43 0.35
CA SER A 108 -2.78 22.68 -0.25
C SER A 108 -1.86 23.79 0.26
N CYS A 109 -0.67 23.91 -0.33
CA CYS A 109 0.04 25.19 -0.38
C CYS A 109 -0.67 26.11 -1.39
N ALA A 110 -1.92 26.49 -1.09
CA ALA A 110 -2.66 27.49 -1.85
C ALA A 110 -2.55 28.84 -1.13
N GLY A 111 -1.70 29.68 -1.71
CA GLY A 111 -1.61 31.14 -1.61
C GLY A 111 -2.33 31.85 -0.46
N PHE A 112 -1.55 32.37 0.49
CA PHE A 112 -1.94 33.54 1.26
C PHE A 112 -1.23 34.76 0.64
N GLU A 113 -1.87 35.42 -0.33
CA GLU A 113 -1.46 36.78 -0.69
C GLU A 113 -2.01 37.74 0.37
N PRO A 114 -1.16 38.47 1.13
CA PRO A 114 -1.65 39.51 2.01
C PRO A 114 -1.96 40.74 1.16
N GLY A 115 -3.24 40.95 0.86
CA GLY A 115 -3.71 42.27 0.46
C GLY A 115 -3.72 43.18 1.69
N HIS A 116 -2.99 44.29 1.64
CA HIS A 116 -3.40 45.62 2.11
C HIS A 116 -2.33 46.66 1.78
#